data_AF-A0AA88V6Q3-F1
#
_entry.id   AF-A0AA88V6Q3-F1
#
_cell.length_a   1.000
_cell.length_b   1.000
_cell.length_c   1.000
_cell.angle_alpha   90.00
_cell.angle_beta   90.00
_cell.angle_gamma   90.00
#
_symmetry.space_group_name_H-M   'P 1'
#
loop_
_entity.id
_entity.type
_entity.pdbx_description
1 polymer ?
#
loop_
_entity_poly.entity_id
_entity_poly.type
_entity_poly.pdbx_seq_one_letter_code
_entity_poly.pdbx_strand_id
1 'polypeptide(L)'
;MNLTLWQSYDYPTDTFLPGGKLGLDKTTNRSQVLTSWRSSDDPSSGTFSFGIDPSGSAEFFTWRNRSEIFWRSGAWNGKTFSSVPEMTLNYIYN
;
A
#
# COMPACT_ATOMS: atom_id res chain seq x y z
N MET A 1 -5.60 -28.97 3.12
CA MET A 1 -5.85 -27.55 2.80
C MET A 1 -5.86 -26.78 4.10
N ASN A 2 -5.05 -25.73 4.24
CA ASN A 2 -5.03 -24.93 5.45
C ASN A 2 -5.98 -23.75 5.25
N LEU A 3 -7.06 -23.68 6.03
CA LEU A 3 -8.02 -22.58 5.99
C LEU A 3 -7.51 -21.48 6.90
N THR A 4 -6.93 -20.42 6.33
CA THR A 4 -6.52 -19.24 7.09
C THR A 4 -7.77 -18.40 7.41
N LEU A 5 -8.15 -18.36 8.70
CA LEU A 5 -9.30 -17.58 9.17
C LEU A 5 -8.95 -16.10 9.37
N TRP A 6 -7.70 -15.82 9.73
CA TRP A 6 -7.19 -14.48 9.99
C TRP A 6 -5.66 -14.46 9.92
N GLN A 7 -5.08 -13.36 9.44
CA GLN A 7 -3.64 -13.07 9.52
C GLN A 7 -3.40 -11.55 9.60
N SER A 8 -2.29 -11.15 10.20
CA SER A 8 -1.91 -9.73 10.32
C SER A 8 -1.61 -9.07 8.97
N TYR A 9 -1.14 -9.83 7.97
CA TYR A 9 -0.89 -9.31 6.61
C TYR A 9 -2.15 -8.74 5.94
N ASP A 10 -3.35 -9.18 6.34
CA ASP A 10 -4.60 -8.65 5.81
C ASP A 10 -4.97 -7.27 6.43
N TYR A 11 -4.26 -6.85 7.49
CA TYR A 11 -4.50 -5.63 8.25
C TYR A 11 -3.18 -4.91 8.58
N PRO A 12 -2.45 -4.39 7.57
CA PRO A 12 -1.18 -3.73 7.81
C PRO A 12 -1.36 -2.39 8.57
N THR A 13 -0.31 -1.98 9.29
CA THR A 13 -0.21 -0.67 9.94
C THR A 13 0.48 0.32 9.00
N ASP A 14 1.68 0.76 9.30
CA ASP A 14 2.47 1.75 8.55
C ASP A 14 3.54 1.11 7.65
N THR A 15 3.78 -0.19 7.80
CA THR A 15 4.93 -0.89 7.21
C THR A 15 4.50 -2.02 6.29
N PHE A 16 5.10 -2.07 5.11
CA PHE A 16 4.99 -3.21 4.20
C PHE A 16 6.13 -4.21 4.46
N LEU A 17 5.80 -5.49 4.60
CA LEU A 17 6.73 -6.58 4.87
C LEU A 17 6.74 -7.60 3.72
N PRO A 18 7.85 -8.33 3.51
CA PRO A 18 7.91 -9.36 2.46
C PRO A 18 6.82 -10.42 2.64
N GLY A 19 6.20 -10.82 1.53
CA GLY A 19 5.07 -11.75 1.52
C GLY A 19 3.71 -11.10 1.77
N GLY A 20 3.68 -9.84 2.19
CA GLY A 20 2.47 -9.03 2.23
C GLY A 20 1.98 -8.65 0.84
N LYS A 21 0.75 -8.15 0.77
CA LYS A 21 0.15 -7.62 -0.45
C LYS A 21 -0.36 -6.20 -0.18
N LEU A 22 -0.19 -5.30 -1.16
CA LEU A 22 -0.81 -3.98 -1.18
C LEU A 22 -1.69 -3.92 -2.41
N GLY A 23 -2.98 -3.66 -2.21
CA GLY A 23 -3.97 -3.67 -3.28
C GLY A 23 -5.33 -4.18 -2.83
N LEU A 24 -6.23 -4.40 -3.79
CA LEU A 24 -7.56 -4.92 -3.55
C LEU A 24 -7.55 -6.44 -3.48
N ASP A 25 -7.83 -6.99 -2.31
CA ASP A 25 -8.21 -8.40 -2.18
C ASP A 25 -9.62 -8.58 -2.76
N LYS A 26 -9.71 -9.27 -3.90
CA LYS A 26 -10.97 -9.52 -4.61
C LYS A 26 -11.86 -10.57 -3.93
N THR A 27 -11.29 -11.42 -3.08
CA THR A 27 -12.03 -12.43 -2.32
C THR A 27 -12.75 -11.79 -1.14
N THR A 28 -12.07 -10.88 -0.43
CA THR A 28 -12.64 -10.19 0.73
C THR A 28 -13.21 -8.80 0.42
N ASN A 29 -12.98 -8.30 -0.80
CA ASN A 29 -13.30 -6.95 -1.29
C ASN A 29 -12.73 -5.83 -0.40
N ARG A 30 -11.51 -6.03 0.11
CA ARG A 30 -10.82 -5.07 1.00
C ARG A 30 -9.55 -4.55 0.35
N SER A 31 -9.37 -3.23 0.42
CA SER A 31 -8.12 -2.60 0.01
C SER A 31 -7.13 -2.62 1.16
N GLN A 32 -5.95 -3.17 0.93
CA GLN A 32 -4.82 -3.12 1.86
C GLN A 32 -4.09 -1.79 1.67
N VAL A 33 -4.14 -0.94 2.68
CA VAL A 33 -3.50 0.37 2.71
C VAL A 33 -2.63 0.49 3.97
N LEU A 34 -1.45 1.11 3.82
CA LEU A 34 -0.65 1.51 4.97
C LEU A 34 -1.19 2.82 5.53
N THR A 35 -1.12 3.01 6.84
CA THR A 35 -1.47 4.26 7.52
C THR A 35 -0.31 4.65 8.43
N SER A 36 0.19 5.88 8.28
CA SER A 36 1.30 6.37 9.10
C SER A 36 0.94 6.37 10.58
N TRP A 37 1.95 6.33 11.43
CA TRP A 37 1.77 6.73 12.83
C TRP A 37 1.43 8.22 12.92
N ARG A 38 0.85 8.62 14.05
CA ARG A 38 0.49 10.01 14.32
C ARG A 38 1.72 10.85 14.62
N SER A 39 2.70 10.27 15.31
CA SER A 39 4.03 10.84 15.54
C SER A 39 5.04 9.71 15.80
N SER A 40 6.31 10.05 16.04
CA SER A 40 7.36 9.07 16.37
C SER A 40 7.05 8.23 17.61
N ASP A 41 6.34 8.81 18.59
CA ASP A 41 6.07 8.20 19.89
C ASP A 41 4.59 7.80 20.05
N ASP A 42 3.73 8.10 19.07
CA ASP A 42 2.31 7.78 19.08
C ASP A 42 1.94 6.90 17.86
N PRO A 43 1.82 5.57 18.05
CA PRO A 43 1.51 4.63 16.98
C PRO A 43 0.03 4.63 16.57
N SER A 44 -0.79 5.53 17.13
CA SER A 44 -2.16 5.71 16.64
C SER A 44 -2.17 6.19 15.18
N SER A 45 -3.31 6.01 14.51
CA SER A 45 -3.43 6.35 13.09
C SER A 45 -3.18 7.85 12.83
N GLY A 46 -2.17 8.11 12.01
CA GLY A 46 -1.84 9.43 11.49
C GLY A 46 -2.70 9.86 10.31
N THR A 47 -2.29 10.95 9.66
CA THR A 47 -3.05 11.60 8.58
C THR A 47 -2.69 11.10 7.20
N PHE A 48 -1.58 10.37 7.04
CA PHE A 48 -1.13 9.85 5.76
C PHE A 48 -1.47 8.38 5.59
N SER A 49 -1.96 8.03 4.41
CA SER A 49 -2.17 6.63 4.00
C SER A 49 -1.51 6.37 2.66
N PHE A 50 -1.05 5.14 2.42
CA PHE A 50 -0.36 4.73 1.20
C PHE A 50 -0.95 3.43 0.65
N GLY A 51 -1.18 3.35 -0.66
CA GLY A 51 -1.75 2.15 -1.28
C GLY A 51 -2.08 2.33 -2.75
N ILE A 52 -2.74 1.31 -3.32
CA ILE A 52 -3.19 1.32 -4.72
C ILE A 52 -4.63 1.80 -4.78
N ASP A 53 -4.93 2.69 -5.73
CA ASP A 53 -6.31 3.11 -5.97
C ASP A 53 -7.12 1.96 -6.63
N PRO A 54 -8.21 1.49 -6.02
CA PRO A 54 -9.04 0.44 -6.59
C PRO A 54 -9.80 0.88 -7.86
N SER A 55 -9.81 2.18 -8.22
CA SER A 55 -10.48 2.70 -9.42
C SER A 55 -9.87 2.22 -10.75
N GLY A 56 -8.74 1.50 -10.70
CA GLY A 56 -8.16 0.81 -11.86
C GLY A 56 -6.88 1.43 -12.41
N SER A 57 -6.36 2.50 -11.79
CA SER A 57 -5.01 2.97 -12.09
C SER A 57 -3.98 2.07 -11.43
N ALA A 58 -3.03 1.54 -12.21
CA ALA A 58 -1.88 0.79 -11.70
C ALA A 58 -0.83 1.76 -11.11
N GLU A 59 -1.24 2.48 -10.07
CA GLU A 59 -0.46 3.54 -9.41
C GLU A 59 -0.55 3.39 -7.89
N PHE A 60 0.54 3.75 -7.22
CA PHE A 60 0.51 4.00 -5.79
C PHE A 60 0.21 5.47 -5.50
N PHE A 61 -0.54 5.69 -4.44
CA PHE A 61 -0.94 7.00 -3.96
C PHE A 61 -0.54 7.17 -2.51
N THR A 62 -0.20 8.40 -2.16
CA THR A 62 -0.24 8.86 -0.78
C THR A 62 -1.43 9.78 -0.65
N TRP A 63 -2.34 9.45 0.27
CA TRP A 63 -3.45 10.32 0.64
C TRP A 63 -3.16 11.03 1.94
N ARG A 64 -3.53 12.31 2.01
CA ARG A 64 -3.61 13.09 3.24
C ARG A 64 -5.08 13.16 3.68
N ASN A 65 -5.34 12.99 4.97
CA ASN A 65 -6.68 12.97 5.53
C ASN A 65 -7.63 11.97 4.81
N ARG A 66 -7.09 10.84 4.35
CA ARG A 66 -7.78 9.72 3.68
C ARG A 66 -8.35 9.97 2.28
N SER A 67 -8.35 11.21 1.77
CA SER A 67 -8.97 11.51 0.47
C SER A 67 -8.19 12.47 -0.41
N GLU A 68 -7.43 13.39 0.18
CA GLU A 68 -6.62 14.36 -0.57
C GLU A 68 -5.40 13.65 -1.17
N ILE A 69 -5.27 13.63 -2.50
CA ILE A 69 -4.09 13.06 -3.15
C ILE A 69 -2.90 13.98 -2.88
N PHE A 70 -1.98 13.54 -2.03
CA PHE A 70 -0.74 14.26 -1.70
C PHE A 70 0.37 13.94 -2.70
N TRP A 71 0.44 12.68 -3.15
CA TRP A 71 1.48 12.22 -4.07
C TRP A 71 1.01 11.00 -4.87
N ARG A 72 1.60 10.79 -6.04
CA ARG A 72 1.37 9.63 -6.93
C ARG A 72 2.69 9.09 -7.45
N SER A 73 2.81 7.77 -7.55
CA SER A 73 3.96 7.12 -8.18
C SER A 73 4.02 7.34 -9.69
N GLY A 74 2.90 7.75 -10.29
CA GLY A 74 2.69 7.68 -11.73
C GLY A 74 2.52 6.24 -12.20
N ALA A 75 2.04 6.06 -13.43
CA ALA A 75 1.61 4.77 -13.95
C ALA A 75 2.72 3.72 -13.99
N TRP A 76 2.36 2.48 -13.64
CA TRP A 76 3.21 1.31 -13.89
C TRP A 76 3.34 1.05 -15.39
N ASN A 77 4.57 1.06 -15.90
CA ASN A 77 4.84 0.81 -17.33
C ASN A 77 5.23 -0.64 -17.65
N GLY A 78 5.07 -1.57 -16.70
CA GLY A 78 5.54 -2.95 -16.82
C GLY A 78 6.92 -3.21 -16.20
N LYS A 79 7.69 -2.16 -15.91
CA LYS A 79 9.05 -2.28 -15.33
C LYS A 79 9.28 -1.39 -14.12
N THR A 80 8.75 -0.17 -14.14
CA THR A 80 8.88 0.82 -13.08
C THR A 80 7.64 1.73 -13.04
N PHE A 81 7.47 2.43 -11.93
CA PHE A 81 6.54 3.56 -11.86
C PHE A 81 7.21 4.81 -12.44
N SER A 82 6.48 5.60 -13.22
CA SER A 82 7.06 6.70 -14.00
C SER A 82 7.72 7.80 -13.16
N SER A 83 7.22 8.04 -11.94
CA SER A 83 7.74 9.06 -11.03
C SER A 83 8.63 8.47 -9.92
N VAL A 84 8.92 7.15 -9.98
CA VAL A 84 9.83 6.45 -9.06
C VAL A 84 10.71 5.48 -9.85
N PRO A 85 11.58 5.99 -10.76
CA PRO A 85 12.35 5.16 -11.68
C PRO A 85 13.37 4.23 -10.99
N GLU A 86 13.74 4.53 -9.74
CA GLU A 86 14.63 3.72 -8.92
C GLU A 86 13.95 2.43 -8.42
N MET A 87 12.61 2.44 -8.27
CA MET A 87 11.83 1.32 -7.77
C MET A 87 11.47 0.34 -8.90
N THR A 88 12.50 -0.39 -9.34
CA THR A 88 12.40 -1.39 -10.41
C THR A 88 11.80 -2.72 -9.95
N LEU A 89 11.47 -3.62 -10.87
CA LEU A 89 11.09 -5.01 -10.55
C LEU A 89 12.12 -5.68 -9.63
N ASN A 90 11.64 -6.37 -8.59
CA ASN A 90 12.44 -7.04 -7.55
C ASN A 90 13.31 -6.09 -6.70
N TYR A 91 12.96 -4.80 -6.64
CA TYR A 91 13.74 -3.82 -5.88
C TYR A 91 13.75 -4.06 -4.36
N ILE A 92 12.62 -4.50 -3.79
CA ILE A 92 12.47 -4.62 -2.33
C ILE A 92 12.73 -6.06 -1.86
N TYR A 93 12.27 -7.07 -2.60
CA TYR A 93 12.42 -8.48 -2.26
C TYR A 93 12.72 -9.27 -3.54
N ASN A 94 13.63 -10.25 -3.45
CA ASN A 94 14.05 -11.13 -4.55
C ASN A 94 13.02 -12.23 -4.85
#